data_AF-C5C4A0-F1
#
_entry.id   AF-C5C4A0-F1
#
_cell.length_a   1.000
_cell.length_b   1.000
_cell.length_c   1.000
_cell.angle_alpha   90.00
_cell.angle_beta   90.00
_cell.angle_gamma   90.00
#
_symmetry.space_group_name_H-M   'P 1'
#
loop_
_entity.id
_entity.type
_entity.pdbx_description
1 polymer ?
#
loop_
_entity_poly.entity_id
_entity_poly.type
_entity_poly.pdbx_seq_one_letter_code
_entity_poly.pdbx_strand_id
1 'polypeptide(L)'
;MTTESVVVWAALAQIALVLAVLAAVHVPFGAYMARVYSSPKHLRVERAGYRLARVDPDADQTWSTYLLSLLGFSLVSVLFLFGLGRLQEYLPWNLGFVGLDPAGAWNTAVSFVTNTNWQWYSGEAAAGHLYQMAGLAVQNFVSAAVGMAVAIALVRGFARSRADGRIGNFWSDLTRSVTRILLPIAFVAAIILMANGVIQNLLPHTPLDTLMGDSQSALGGPVASQEAIKELGTNGGGFFNANSAHPFENPNPFTNLLEILLILVIPFTLPRTFGILVGDRRQGAAIAGVMATLFAAGLALTTWAEMAGPGAAPQAAGAAMEGKEARFGLAASALFGASTTGTSTGAVNSMHDSFTAPGGGVVMFNMLLGEIAPGGVGAGLYGMLIVAVVSVFIAGLMVGRTPEYLGKKIGQREITLVALYVLTMPAIVLLGTAASVVLPAGLAGIQESGPHGLSEVLYAFTSAGNNNGSAFGGLTTGTPYYNTLLGLAMLAGRFVPIALVLALAGRLASQKAVPAGSGTLPTHRPLFVGLTSGVALVVVGLTFIPVLSLGPIVESLS
;
A
#
# COMPACT_ATOMS: atom_id res chain seq x y z
N MET A 1 -1.91 -31.86 24.32
CA MET A 1 -2.09 -30.48 23.84
C MET A 1 -3.58 -30.25 23.66
N THR A 2 -4.14 -29.21 24.29
CA THR A 2 -5.53 -28.79 24.05
C THR A 2 -5.65 -28.25 22.62
N THR A 3 -6.86 -28.27 22.05
CA THR A 3 -7.14 -27.72 20.71
C THR A 3 -6.66 -26.26 20.58
N GLU A 4 -6.82 -25.45 21.64
CA GLU A 4 -6.30 -24.08 21.71
C GLU A 4 -4.78 -24.00 21.57
N SER A 5 -4.04 -24.89 22.24
CA SER A 5 -2.58 -24.88 22.16
C SER A 5 -2.09 -25.16 20.74
N VAL A 6 -2.76 -26.05 19.99
CA VAL A 6 -2.42 -26.36 18.60
C VAL A 6 -2.60 -25.14 17.69
N VAL A 7 -3.69 -24.38 17.87
CA VAL A 7 -3.98 -23.17 17.09
C VAL A 7 -2.91 -22.10 17.31
N VAL A 8 -2.52 -21.87 18.56
CA VAL A 8 -1.46 -20.89 18.89
C VAL A 8 -0.13 -21.27 18.26
N TRP A 9 0.29 -22.54 18.35
CA TRP A 9 1.55 -22.99 17.75
C TRP A 9 1.53 -22.93 16.22
N ALA A 10 0.39 -23.23 15.59
CA ALA A 10 0.24 -23.09 14.14
C ALA A 10 0.36 -21.62 13.70
N ALA A 11 -0.28 -20.70 14.42
CA ALA A 11 -0.18 -19.26 14.17
C ALA A 11 1.26 -18.76 14.29
N LEU A 12 1.95 -19.13 15.37
CA LEU A 12 3.35 -18.77 15.59
C LEU A 12 4.26 -19.37 14.50
N ALA A 13 4.03 -20.61 14.09
CA ALA A 13 4.78 -21.24 13.02
C ALA A 13 4.58 -20.53 11.67
N GLN A 14 3.35 -20.11 11.36
CA GLN A 14 3.05 -19.35 10.14
C GLN A 14 3.77 -18.00 10.13
N ILE A 15 3.69 -17.23 11.22
CA ILE A 15 4.40 -15.96 11.37
C ILE A 15 5.91 -16.18 11.25
N ALA A 16 6.46 -17.18 11.94
CA ALA A 16 7.88 -17.50 11.90
C ALA A 16 8.34 -17.86 10.48
N LEU A 17 7.53 -18.60 9.72
CA LEU A 17 7.82 -18.96 8.35
C LEU A 17 7.86 -17.72 7.44
N VAL A 18 6.87 -16.81 7.53
CA VAL A 18 6.88 -15.54 6.79
C VAL A 18 8.15 -14.76 7.09
N LEU A 19 8.47 -14.56 8.37
CA LEU A 19 9.64 -13.80 8.80
C LEU A 19 10.95 -14.45 8.33
N ALA A 20 11.05 -15.78 8.38
CA ALA A 20 12.23 -16.50 7.92
C ALA A 20 12.45 -16.34 6.40
N VAL A 21 11.38 -16.45 5.61
CA VAL A 21 11.46 -16.25 4.15
C VAL A 21 11.81 -14.79 3.82
N LEU A 22 11.17 -13.81 4.47
CA LEU A 22 11.50 -12.40 4.28
C LEU A 22 12.95 -12.10 4.63
N ALA A 23 13.46 -12.63 5.75
CA ALA A 23 14.86 -12.48 6.14
C ALA A 23 15.83 -13.11 5.12
N ALA A 24 15.50 -14.29 4.60
CA ALA A 24 16.30 -14.97 3.59
C ALA A 24 16.35 -14.20 2.26
N VAL A 25 15.23 -13.61 1.84
CA VAL A 25 15.10 -12.87 0.57
C VAL A 25 15.61 -11.42 0.68
N HIS A 26 15.59 -10.82 1.88
CA HIS A 26 15.97 -9.43 2.15
C HIS A 26 17.29 -9.00 1.49
N VAL A 27 18.34 -9.78 1.71
CA VAL A 27 19.69 -9.48 1.22
C VAL A 27 19.83 -9.68 -0.29
N PRO A 28 19.55 -10.86 -0.87
CA PRO A 28 19.73 -11.09 -2.30
C PRO A 28 18.81 -10.21 -3.15
N PHE A 29 17.54 -10.07 -2.77
CA PHE A 29 16.58 -9.32 -3.58
C PHE A 29 16.82 -7.80 -3.48
N GLY A 30 17.12 -7.27 -2.30
CA GLY A 30 17.52 -5.87 -2.17
C GLY A 30 18.81 -5.54 -2.93
N ALA A 31 19.78 -6.46 -2.98
CA ALA A 31 20.98 -6.29 -3.80
C ALA A 31 20.68 -6.37 -5.31
N TYR A 32 19.76 -7.23 -5.72
CA TYR A 32 19.29 -7.30 -7.10
C TYR A 32 18.59 -6.00 -7.53
N MET A 33 17.65 -5.48 -6.73
CA MET A 33 16.98 -4.21 -7.03
C MET A 33 17.97 -3.04 -7.10
N ALA A 34 18.94 -2.95 -6.18
CA ALA A 34 20.00 -1.95 -6.27
C ALA A 34 20.78 -2.04 -7.59
N ARG A 35 21.06 -3.26 -8.07
CA ARG A 35 21.71 -3.49 -9.38
C ARG A 35 20.80 -3.09 -10.55
N VAL A 36 19.50 -3.36 -10.48
CA VAL A 36 18.53 -2.95 -11.50
C VAL A 36 18.53 -1.43 -11.69
N TYR A 37 18.44 -0.67 -10.60
CA TYR A 37 18.39 0.80 -10.65
C TYR A 37 19.74 1.48 -10.90
N SER A 38 20.86 0.76 -10.78
CA SER A 38 22.21 1.26 -11.07
C SER A 38 22.80 0.73 -12.40
N SER A 39 22.12 -0.22 -13.06
CA SER A 39 22.61 -0.81 -14.31
C SER A 39 22.80 0.24 -15.41
N PRO A 40 23.97 0.29 -16.07
CA PRO A 40 24.15 1.12 -17.28
C PRO A 40 23.57 0.47 -18.54
N LYS A 41 23.18 -0.82 -18.46
CA LYS A 41 22.65 -1.58 -19.59
C LYS A 41 21.13 -1.55 -19.62
N HIS A 42 20.57 -1.34 -20.82
CA HIS A 42 19.15 -1.52 -21.13
C HIS A 42 18.92 -2.84 -21.90
N LEU A 43 17.92 -3.62 -21.49
CA LEU A 43 17.50 -4.86 -22.15
C LEU A 43 16.86 -4.58 -23.51
N ARG A 44 16.78 -5.57 -24.40
CA ARG A 44 16.20 -5.39 -25.74
C ARG A 44 14.73 -4.94 -25.68
N VAL A 45 13.95 -5.54 -24.78
CA VAL A 45 12.54 -5.18 -24.56
C VAL A 45 12.39 -3.73 -24.07
N GLU A 46 13.27 -3.27 -23.18
CA GLU A 46 13.25 -1.90 -22.69
C GLU A 46 13.60 -0.90 -23.80
N ARG A 47 14.63 -1.19 -24.60
CA ARG A 47 15.02 -0.35 -25.74
C ARG A 47 13.91 -0.22 -26.77
N ALA A 48 13.13 -1.29 -26.99
CA ALA A 48 11.96 -1.24 -27.86
C ALA A 48 10.92 -0.26 -27.31
N GLY A 49 10.59 -0.36 -26.01
CA GLY A 49 9.70 0.58 -25.34
C GLY A 49 10.18 2.03 -25.42
N TYR A 50 11.45 2.29 -25.10
CA TYR A 50 12.03 3.64 -25.20
C TYR A 50 11.98 4.20 -26.62
N ARG A 51 12.25 3.37 -27.64
CA ARG A 51 12.20 3.80 -29.05
C ARG A 51 10.77 4.12 -29.49
N LEU A 52 9.78 3.32 -29.09
CA LEU A 52 8.37 3.56 -29.39
C LEU A 52 7.88 4.86 -28.74
N ALA A 53 8.25 5.09 -27.48
CA ALA A 53 7.92 6.30 -26.75
C ALA A 53 8.81 7.51 -27.11
N ARG A 54 9.82 7.34 -27.97
CA ARG A 54 10.87 8.33 -28.29
C ARG A 54 11.54 8.94 -27.05
N VAL A 55 11.77 8.10 -26.05
CA VAL A 55 12.45 8.44 -24.80
C VAL A 55 13.94 8.15 -24.93
N ASP A 56 14.78 9.09 -24.51
CA ASP A 56 16.18 8.82 -24.18
C ASP A 56 16.26 8.31 -22.73
N PRO A 57 16.58 7.02 -22.50
CA PRO A 57 16.62 6.44 -21.16
C PRO A 57 17.88 6.82 -20.37
N ASP A 58 18.87 7.45 -21.00
CA ASP A 58 20.13 7.87 -20.38
C ASP A 58 20.15 9.37 -20.05
N ALA A 59 19.14 10.11 -20.48
CA ALA A 59 18.95 11.52 -20.12
C ALA A 59 18.63 11.67 -18.63
N ASP A 60 19.61 12.05 -17.82
CA ASP A 60 19.43 12.35 -16.39
C ASP A 60 18.55 13.60 -16.23
N GLN A 61 17.52 13.56 -15.38
CA GLN A 61 16.50 14.60 -15.25
C GLN A 61 16.65 15.37 -13.94
N THR A 62 16.32 16.66 -13.96
CA THR A 62 16.08 17.45 -12.74
C THR A 62 14.80 16.96 -12.06
N TRP A 63 14.63 17.27 -10.78
CA TRP A 63 13.43 16.85 -10.05
C TRP A 63 12.12 17.35 -10.67
N SER A 64 12.11 18.55 -11.25
CA SER A 64 10.92 19.13 -11.89
C SER A 64 10.57 18.39 -13.17
N THR A 65 11.55 18.08 -14.03
CA THR A 65 11.32 17.29 -15.25
C THR A 65 10.89 15.85 -14.93
N TYR A 66 11.47 15.26 -13.88
CA TYR A 66 11.06 13.94 -13.39
C TYR A 66 9.60 13.96 -12.92
N LEU A 67 9.22 14.95 -12.11
CA LEU A 67 7.85 15.13 -11.63
C LEU A 67 6.87 15.36 -12.79
N LEU A 68 7.20 16.21 -13.75
CA LEU A 68 6.32 16.46 -14.91
C LEU A 68 6.15 15.21 -15.78
N SER A 69 7.20 14.40 -15.96
CA SER A 69 7.11 13.13 -16.67
C SER A 69 6.16 12.16 -15.97
N LEU A 70 6.28 12.06 -14.64
CA LEU A 70 5.41 11.23 -13.80
C LEU A 70 3.95 11.71 -13.85
N LEU A 71 3.70 13.01 -13.63
CA LEU A 71 2.34 13.57 -13.65
C LEU A 71 1.68 13.42 -15.02
N GLY A 72 2.44 13.64 -16.10
CA GLY A 72 1.95 13.43 -17.46
C GLY A 72 1.59 11.98 -17.72
N PHE A 73 2.43 11.03 -17.28
CA PHE A 73 2.14 9.61 -17.36
C PHE A 73 0.87 9.24 -16.59
N SER A 74 0.75 9.67 -15.33
CA SER A 74 -0.41 9.39 -14.49
C SER A 74 -1.70 10.00 -15.02
N LEU A 75 -1.66 11.22 -15.57
CA LEU A 75 -2.84 11.84 -16.19
C LEU A 75 -3.33 11.01 -17.38
N VAL A 76 -2.44 10.58 -18.26
CA VAL A 76 -2.79 9.71 -19.40
C VAL A 76 -3.37 8.39 -18.91
N SER A 77 -2.80 7.80 -17.85
CA SER A 77 -3.32 6.57 -17.25
C SER A 77 -4.75 6.74 -16.69
N VAL A 78 -5.04 7.86 -16.00
CA VAL A 78 -6.41 8.13 -15.48
C VAL A 78 -7.39 8.29 -16.64
N LEU A 79 -7.05 9.10 -17.65
CA LEU A 79 -7.92 9.33 -18.80
C LEU A 79 -8.17 8.05 -19.59
N PHE A 80 -7.13 7.23 -19.78
CA PHE A 80 -7.23 5.96 -20.47
C PHE A 80 -8.13 4.99 -19.70
N LEU A 81 -7.91 4.81 -18.39
CA LEU A 81 -8.69 3.87 -17.59
C LEU A 81 -10.15 4.33 -17.43
N PHE A 82 -10.37 5.64 -17.26
CA PHE A 82 -11.70 6.25 -17.27
C PHE A 82 -12.43 5.95 -18.59
N GLY A 83 -11.77 6.20 -19.73
CA GLY A 83 -12.33 5.89 -21.05
C GLY A 83 -12.65 4.41 -21.21
N LEU A 84 -11.75 3.52 -20.77
CA LEU A 84 -11.94 2.07 -20.84
C LEU A 84 -13.15 1.61 -20.02
N GLY A 85 -13.35 2.14 -18.81
CA GLY A 85 -14.50 1.83 -17.96
C GLY A 85 -15.82 2.41 -18.50
N ARG A 86 -15.78 3.61 -19.08
CA ARG A 86 -16.96 4.24 -19.72
C ARG A 86 -17.40 3.53 -20.99
N LEU A 87 -16.45 2.96 -21.73
CA LEU A 87 -16.69 2.30 -23.02
C LEU A 87 -16.65 0.77 -22.94
N GLN A 88 -16.64 0.19 -21.72
CA GLN A 88 -16.46 -1.25 -21.56
C GLN A 88 -17.51 -2.08 -22.29
N GLU A 89 -18.69 -1.50 -22.51
CA GLU A 89 -19.79 -2.16 -23.22
C GLU A 89 -19.43 -2.57 -24.65
N TYR A 90 -18.52 -1.84 -25.29
CA TYR A 90 -18.07 -2.08 -26.67
C TYR A 90 -16.78 -2.92 -26.76
N LEU A 91 -16.20 -3.31 -25.64
CA LEU A 91 -14.94 -4.03 -25.59
C LEU A 91 -15.14 -5.54 -25.73
N PRO A 92 -14.19 -6.28 -26.36
CA PRO A 92 -14.23 -7.73 -26.37
C PRO A 92 -14.13 -8.31 -24.95
N TRP A 93 -14.66 -9.52 -24.76
CA TRP A 93 -14.75 -10.19 -23.45
C TRP A 93 -15.46 -9.37 -22.35
N ASN A 94 -16.33 -8.45 -22.75
CA ASN A 94 -17.37 -7.93 -21.88
C ASN A 94 -18.40 -9.04 -21.60
N LEU A 95 -18.84 -9.17 -20.35
CA LEU A 95 -19.83 -10.17 -19.90
C LEU A 95 -21.28 -9.66 -20.00
N GLY A 96 -21.51 -8.62 -20.81
CA GLY A 96 -22.82 -7.96 -20.96
C GLY A 96 -23.00 -6.74 -20.05
N PHE A 97 -21.93 -6.24 -19.43
CA PHE A 97 -21.98 -5.04 -18.60
C PHE A 97 -22.03 -3.77 -19.44
N VAL A 98 -22.75 -2.78 -18.93
CA VAL A 98 -22.79 -1.42 -19.50
C VAL A 98 -21.59 -0.60 -19.02
N GLY A 99 -21.33 0.54 -19.66
CA GLY A 99 -20.32 1.50 -19.20
C GLY A 99 -20.57 1.96 -17.76
N LEU A 100 -19.53 1.96 -16.91
CA LEU A 100 -19.62 2.43 -15.51
C LEU A 100 -20.14 3.86 -15.44
N ASP A 101 -20.92 4.24 -14.42
CA ASP A 101 -21.38 5.63 -14.27
C ASP A 101 -20.18 6.61 -14.22
N PRO A 102 -20.34 7.89 -14.59
CA PRO A 102 -19.22 8.82 -14.65
C PRO A 102 -18.45 9.01 -13.33
N ALA A 103 -19.15 9.05 -12.19
CA ALA A 103 -18.50 9.23 -10.89
C ALA A 103 -17.75 7.96 -10.48
N GLY A 104 -18.36 6.80 -10.69
CA GLY A 104 -17.76 5.50 -10.45
C GLY A 104 -16.54 5.23 -11.35
N ALA A 105 -16.66 5.50 -12.65
CA ALA A 105 -15.55 5.38 -13.59
C ALA A 105 -14.38 6.29 -13.23
N TRP A 106 -14.66 7.53 -12.80
CA TRP A 106 -13.64 8.46 -12.29
C TRP A 106 -12.95 7.90 -11.06
N ASN A 107 -13.73 7.45 -10.07
CA ASN A 107 -13.20 6.91 -8.82
C ASN A 107 -12.30 5.71 -9.09
N THR A 108 -12.76 4.72 -9.86
CA THR A 108 -11.97 3.53 -10.20
C THR A 108 -10.71 3.89 -10.98
N ALA A 109 -10.80 4.81 -11.95
CA ALA A 109 -9.64 5.23 -12.72
C ALA A 109 -8.57 5.88 -11.85
N VAL A 110 -8.97 6.82 -10.99
CA VAL A 110 -8.07 7.45 -10.02
C VAL A 110 -7.49 6.41 -9.08
N SER A 111 -8.34 5.58 -8.50
CA SER A 111 -8.03 4.59 -7.50
C SER A 111 -6.89 3.66 -7.91
N PHE A 112 -6.96 3.10 -9.11
CA PHE A 112 -5.92 2.20 -9.63
C PHE A 112 -4.65 2.95 -10.03
N VAL A 113 -4.76 4.17 -10.56
CA VAL A 113 -3.57 4.98 -10.93
C VAL A 113 -2.83 5.49 -9.69
N THR A 114 -3.55 5.75 -8.59
CA THR A 114 -2.96 6.18 -7.32
C THR A 114 -2.41 5.02 -6.50
N ASN A 115 -2.47 3.78 -7.01
CA ASN A 115 -2.05 2.57 -6.29
C ASN A 115 -2.86 2.34 -5.01
N THR A 116 -4.12 2.78 -4.99
CA THR A 116 -5.04 2.58 -3.86
C THR A 116 -5.95 1.39 -4.12
N ASN A 117 -6.50 1.29 -5.32
CA ASN A 117 -7.48 0.29 -5.71
C ASN A 117 -8.68 0.15 -4.75
N TRP A 118 -9.13 1.27 -4.17
CA TRP A 118 -10.48 1.42 -3.65
C TRP A 118 -11.53 0.90 -4.66
N GLN A 119 -12.47 0.10 -4.17
CA GLN A 119 -13.56 -0.48 -4.96
C GLN A 119 -14.90 -0.10 -4.33
N TRP A 120 -15.66 0.74 -5.04
CA TRP A 120 -17.05 1.06 -4.72
C TRP A 120 -18.06 0.07 -5.35
N TYR A 121 -17.54 -0.90 -6.12
CA TYR A 121 -18.28 -1.81 -6.98
C TYR A 121 -17.88 -3.26 -6.73
N SER A 122 -18.78 -4.19 -7.08
CA SER A 122 -18.49 -5.62 -7.13
C SER A 122 -17.95 -6.01 -8.51
N GLY A 123 -16.74 -6.58 -8.56
CA GLY A 123 -16.04 -6.84 -9.82
C GLY A 123 -16.77 -7.81 -10.75
N GLU A 124 -17.38 -8.86 -10.21
CA GLU A 124 -18.23 -9.83 -10.91
C GLU A 124 -19.54 -9.26 -11.44
N ALA A 125 -19.94 -8.06 -11.02
CA ALA A 125 -21.21 -7.45 -11.42
C ALA A 125 -21.04 -6.19 -12.29
N ALA A 126 -19.82 -5.63 -12.37
CA ALA A 126 -19.59 -4.32 -12.99
C ALA A 126 -18.38 -4.26 -13.93
N ALA A 127 -17.50 -5.25 -13.97
CA ALA A 127 -16.25 -5.17 -14.71
C ALA A 127 -16.06 -6.35 -15.69
N GLY A 128 -16.01 -6.07 -16.99
CA GLY A 128 -15.71 -7.08 -18.01
C GLY A 128 -14.26 -7.56 -17.97
N HIS A 129 -13.97 -8.74 -18.53
CA HIS A 129 -12.64 -9.37 -18.45
C HIS A 129 -11.54 -8.52 -19.08
N LEU A 130 -11.81 -7.83 -20.21
CA LEU A 130 -10.82 -6.95 -20.82
C LEU A 130 -10.56 -5.71 -19.98
N TYR A 131 -11.57 -5.13 -19.32
CA TYR A 131 -11.39 -3.98 -18.46
C TYR A 131 -10.50 -4.33 -17.26
N GLN A 132 -10.77 -5.48 -16.62
CA GLN A 132 -9.92 -6.05 -15.56
C GLN A 132 -8.49 -6.28 -16.06
N MET A 133 -8.31 -7.02 -17.16
CA MET A 133 -6.99 -7.44 -17.64
C MET A 133 -6.14 -6.31 -18.26
N ALA A 134 -6.72 -5.52 -19.16
CA ALA A 134 -5.99 -4.50 -19.94
C ALA A 134 -6.06 -3.10 -19.31
N GLY A 135 -6.96 -2.88 -18.36
CA GLY A 135 -7.08 -1.63 -17.60
C GLY A 135 -6.49 -1.78 -16.20
N LEU A 136 -7.23 -2.49 -15.34
CA LEU A 136 -6.96 -2.56 -13.91
C LEU A 136 -5.63 -3.27 -13.60
N ALA A 137 -5.38 -4.45 -14.17
CA ALA A 137 -4.12 -5.17 -13.97
C ALA A 137 -2.90 -4.44 -14.56
N VAL A 138 -3.07 -3.73 -15.69
CA VAL A 138 -2.00 -2.88 -16.25
C VAL A 138 -1.65 -1.76 -15.28
N GLN A 139 -2.66 -1.09 -14.70
CA GLN A 139 -2.42 -0.06 -13.68
C GLN A 139 -1.68 -0.64 -12.47
N ASN A 140 -2.05 -1.83 -11.99
CA ASN A 140 -1.36 -2.48 -10.86
C ASN A 140 0.16 -2.62 -11.04
N PHE A 141 0.64 -2.80 -12.28
CA PHE A 141 2.07 -2.81 -12.58
C PHE A 141 2.67 -1.40 -12.55
N VAL A 142 2.03 -0.44 -13.23
CA VAL A 142 2.64 0.87 -13.46
C VAL A 142 2.50 1.80 -12.26
N SER A 143 1.42 1.70 -11.47
CA SER A 143 1.22 2.45 -10.23
C SER A 143 2.26 2.06 -9.17
N ALA A 144 2.54 0.75 -9.04
CA ALA A 144 3.58 0.21 -8.18
C ALA A 144 4.97 0.66 -8.65
N ALA A 145 5.23 0.56 -9.97
CA ALA A 145 6.49 1.02 -10.57
C ALA A 145 6.73 2.52 -10.38
N VAL A 146 5.67 3.36 -10.42
CA VAL A 146 5.75 4.79 -10.08
C VAL A 146 6.21 4.99 -8.63
N GLY A 147 5.64 4.25 -7.68
CA GLY A 147 6.04 4.30 -6.27
C GLY A 147 7.52 3.96 -6.08
N MET A 148 7.98 2.85 -6.69
CA MET A 148 9.39 2.46 -6.65
C MET A 148 10.30 3.53 -7.29
N ALA A 149 9.90 4.10 -8.43
CA ALA A 149 10.66 5.12 -9.12
C ALA A 149 10.88 6.38 -8.25
N VAL A 150 9.83 6.86 -7.57
CA VAL A 150 9.91 7.99 -6.63
C VAL A 150 10.84 7.67 -5.45
N ALA A 151 10.71 6.48 -4.87
CA ALA A 151 11.58 6.06 -3.77
C ALA A 151 13.06 6.08 -4.19
N ILE A 152 13.36 5.51 -5.36
CA ILE A 152 14.73 5.49 -5.90
C ILE A 152 15.24 6.89 -6.24
N ALA A 153 14.39 7.78 -6.74
CA ALA A 153 14.73 9.17 -6.97
C ALA A 153 15.12 9.89 -5.66
N LEU A 154 14.38 9.67 -4.57
CA LEU A 154 14.75 10.17 -3.24
C LEU A 154 16.07 9.59 -2.73
N VAL A 155 16.27 8.28 -2.87
CA VAL A 155 17.53 7.61 -2.51
C VAL A 155 18.72 8.22 -3.26
N ARG A 156 18.56 8.50 -4.56
CA ARG A 156 19.56 9.22 -5.36
C ARG A 156 19.78 10.65 -4.86
N GLY A 157 18.74 11.31 -4.36
CA GLY A 157 18.83 12.61 -3.68
C GLY A 157 19.79 12.60 -2.49
N PHE A 158 19.73 11.55 -1.67
CA PHE A 158 20.68 11.37 -0.56
C PHE A 158 22.09 10.97 -1.03
N ALA A 159 22.18 10.05 -2.00
CA ALA A 159 23.47 9.49 -2.43
C ALA A 159 24.33 10.45 -3.28
N ARG A 160 23.70 11.29 -4.12
CA ARG A 160 24.41 12.16 -5.08
C ARG A 160 24.71 13.52 -4.46
N SER A 161 25.82 14.14 -4.90
CA SER A 161 26.17 15.54 -4.59
C SER A 161 26.49 16.28 -5.89
N ARG A 162 25.47 16.55 -6.72
CA ARG A 162 25.59 17.21 -8.03
C ARG A 162 24.92 18.57 -8.00
N ALA A 163 25.65 19.63 -8.31
CA ALA A 163 25.16 21.01 -8.19
C ALA A 163 23.85 21.30 -8.96
N ASP A 164 23.56 20.54 -10.02
CA ASP A 164 22.37 20.70 -10.86
C ASP A 164 21.14 19.90 -10.38
N GLY A 165 21.23 19.16 -9.27
CA GLY A 165 20.08 18.55 -8.59
C GLY A 165 19.38 17.43 -9.37
N ARG A 166 20.09 16.71 -10.26
CA ARG A 166 19.53 15.62 -11.06
C ARG A 166 19.38 14.29 -10.31
N ILE A 167 18.23 13.64 -10.48
CA ILE A 167 17.80 12.49 -9.67
C ILE A 167 17.50 11.21 -10.47
N GLY A 168 17.93 11.12 -11.73
CA GLY A 168 17.73 9.96 -12.60
C GLY A 168 16.74 10.23 -13.72
N ASN A 169 16.14 9.17 -14.27
CA ASN A 169 15.21 9.27 -15.39
C ASN A 169 13.95 8.46 -15.07
N PHE A 170 12.79 9.12 -15.04
CA PHE A 170 11.51 8.51 -14.66
C PHE A 170 11.16 7.32 -15.55
N TRP A 171 11.28 7.47 -16.87
CA TRP A 171 10.91 6.43 -17.83
C TRP A 171 11.78 5.19 -17.71
N SER A 172 13.08 5.38 -17.45
CA SER A 172 14.02 4.29 -17.21
C SER A 172 13.70 3.55 -15.92
N ASP A 173 13.42 4.29 -14.84
CA ASP A 173 13.05 3.70 -13.55
C ASP A 173 11.72 2.95 -13.61
N LEU A 174 10.70 3.54 -14.23
CA LEU A 174 9.39 2.92 -14.45
C LEU A 174 9.53 1.61 -15.23
N THR A 175 10.19 1.66 -16.37
CA THR A 175 10.34 0.50 -17.27
C THR A 175 11.12 -0.63 -16.62
N ARG A 176 12.19 -0.31 -15.88
CA ARG A 176 13.01 -1.31 -15.16
C ARG A 176 12.24 -1.95 -14.00
N SER A 177 11.47 -1.17 -13.25
CA SER A 177 10.61 -1.68 -12.18
C SER A 177 9.63 -2.71 -12.74
N VAL A 178 8.94 -2.39 -13.84
CA VAL A 178 8.00 -3.33 -14.48
C VAL A 178 8.71 -4.54 -15.04
N THR A 179 9.67 -4.35 -15.95
CA THR A 179 10.22 -5.45 -16.78
C THR A 179 11.19 -6.36 -16.05
N ARG A 180 11.89 -5.86 -15.02
CA ARG A 180 12.93 -6.64 -14.32
C ARG A 180 12.56 -7.07 -12.91
N ILE A 181 11.54 -6.48 -12.31
CA ILE A 181 11.16 -6.76 -10.92
C ILE A 181 9.72 -7.28 -10.88
N LEU A 182 8.74 -6.44 -11.21
CA LEU A 182 7.33 -6.77 -11.01
C LEU A 182 6.86 -7.89 -11.93
N LEU A 183 7.05 -7.75 -13.25
CA LEU A 183 6.53 -8.70 -14.24
C LEU A 183 7.11 -10.12 -14.07
N PRO A 184 8.44 -10.33 -13.89
CA PRO A 184 8.97 -11.68 -13.71
C PRO A 184 8.47 -12.35 -12.43
N ILE A 185 8.38 -11.61 -11.32
CA ILE A 185 7.93 -12.17 -10.03
C ILE A 185 6.43 -12.45 -10.09
N ALA A 186 5.62 -11.51 -10.56
CA ALA A 186 4.18 -11.68 -10.72
C ALA A 186 3.84 -12.85 -11.65
N PHE A 187 4.60 -13.04 -12.74
CA PHE A 187 4.40 -14.18 -13.64
C PHE A 187 4.62 -15.52 -12.93
N VAL A 188 5.70 -15.67 -12.18
CA VAL A 188 5.98 -16.90 -11.41
C VAL A 188 4.94 -17.11 -10.32
N ALA A 189 4.59 -16.04 -9.59
CA ALA A 189 3.58 -16.09 -8.54
C ALA A 189 2.20 -16.50 -9.09
N ALA A 190 1.78 -15.94 -10.23
CA ALA A 190 0.53 -16.32 -10.89
C ALA A 190 0.50 -17.82 -11.26
N ILE A 191 1.61 -18.40 -11.72
CA ILE A 191 1.71 -19.84 -11.99
C ILE A 191 1.54 -20.66 -10.70
N ILE A 192 2.17 -20.24 -9.61
CA ILE A 192 2.05 -20.93 -8.32
C ILE A 192 0.62 -20.83 -7.79
N LEU A 193 -0.01 -19.66 -7.89
CA LEU A 193 -1.41 -19.44 -7.52
C LEU A 193 -2.35 -20.34 -8.34
N MET A 194 -2.19 -20.38 -9.67
CA MET A 194 -2.96 -21.28 -10.54
C MET A 194 -2.80 -22.74 -10.15
N ALA A 195 -1.56 -23.18 -9.91
CA ALA A 195 -1.26 -24.56 -9.51
C ALA A 195 -1.91 -24.94 -8.16
N ASN A 196 -2.31 -23.96 -7.36
CA ASN A 196 -2.94 -24.14 -6.06
C ASN A 196 -4.43 -23.77 -6.03
N GLY A 197 -5.07 -23.54 -7.18
CA GLY A 197 -6.52 -23.43 -7.31
C GLY A 197 -7.07 -22.04 -7.61
N VAL A 198 -6.22 -21.02 -7.78
CA VAL A 198 -6.66 -19.70 -8.25
C VAL A 198 -7.04 -19.78 -9.72
N ILE A 199 -8.17 -19.22 -10.12
CA ILE A 199 -8.66 -19.37 -11.50
C ILE A 199 -7.89 -18.47 -12.47
N GLN A 200 -7.76 -18.91 -13.72
CA GLN A 200 -7.21 -18.10 -14.81
C GLN A 200 -7.80 -18.54 -16.14
N ASN A 201 -8.85 -17.87 -16.60
CA ASN A 201 -9.50 -18.15 -17.88
C ASN A 201 -10.19 -16.89 -18.45
N LEU A 202 -10.77 -16.98 -19.64
CA LEU A 202 -11.59 -15.92 -20.25
C LEU A 202 -13.04 -16.39 -20.47
N LEU A 203 -13.48 -17.38 -19.69
CA LEU A 203 -14.83 -17.92 -19.81
C LEU A 203 -15.85 -16.96 -19.17
N PRO A 204 -17.08 -16.89 -19.70
CA PRO A 204 -18.17 -16.20 -19.01
C PRO A 204 -18.52 -16.94 -17.71
N HIS A 205 -19.32 -16.29 -16.87
CA HIS A 205 -19.90 -16.93 -15.69
C HIS A 205 -20.75 -18.13 -16.13
N THR A 206 -20.50 -19.30 -15.54
CA THR A 206 -21.12 -20.56 -15.96
C THR A 206 -22.24 -20.91 -14.99
N PRO A 207 -23.50 -21.09 -15.46
CA PRO A 207 -24.58 -21.53 -14.58
C PRO A 207 -24.32 -22.96 -14.10
N LEU A 208 -24.64 -23.21 -12.83
CA LEU A 208 -24.53 -24.49 -12.15
C LEU A 208 -25.84 -24.80 -11.43
N ASP A 209 -26.37 -25.99 -11.68
CA ASP A 209 -27.47 -26.54 -10.89
C ASP A 209 -26.91 -27.07 -9.57
N THR A 210 -27.47 -26.58 -8.47
CA THR A 210 -27.11 -27.01 -7.12
C THR A 210 -27.78 -28.34 -6.76
N LEU A 211 -27.25 -29.02 -5.75
CA LEU A 211 -27.83 -30.27 -5.25
C LEU A 211 -29.27 -30.11 -4.72
N MET A 212 -29.67 -28.89 -4.34
CA MET A 212 -31.02 -28.58 -3.85
C MET A 212 -31.99 -28.18 -4.97
N GLY A 213 -31.52 -28.14 -6.22
CA GLY A 213 -32.34 -27.77 -7.39
C GLY A 213 -32.37 -26.26 -7.69
N ASP A 214 -31.66 -25.43 -6.93
CA ASP A 214 -31.46 -24.01 -7.25
C ASP A 214 -30.36 -23.82 -8.31
N SER A 215 -30.32 -22.65 -8.95
CA SER A 215 -29.25 -22.25 -9.87
C SER A 215 -28.29 -21.27 -9.21
N GLN A 216 -26.99 -21.46 -9.40
CA GLN A 216 -25.94 -20.49 -9.05
C GLN A 216 -24.98 -20.29 -10.23
N SER A 217 -24.14 -19.26 -10.20
CA SER A 217 -23.15 -19.01 -11.25
C SER A 217 -21.73 -19.21 -10.73
N ALA A 218 -20.98 -20.11 -11.37
CA ALA A 218 -19.53 -20.18 -11.20
C ALA A 218 -18.87 -19.00 -11.91
N LEU A 219 -18.17 -18.18 -11.13
CA LEU A 219 -17.43 -17.04 -11.65
C LEU A 219 -16.21 -17.51 -12.47
N GLY A 220 -15.87 -16.74 -13.51
CA GLY A 220 -14.75 -16.98 -14.42
C GLY A 220 -13.91 -15.70 -14.52
N GLY A 221 -12.72 -15.78 -15.12
CA GLY A 221 -11.87 -14.60 -15.35
C GLY A 221 -10.37 -14.83 -15.16
N PRO A 222 -9.54 -13.87 -15.60
CA PRO A 222 -8.07 -13.95 -15.53
C PRO A 222 -7.52 -13.55 -14.15
N VAL A 223 -7.98 -14.25 -13.10
CA VAL A 223 -7.78 -13.86 -11.69
C VAL A 223 -6.33 -14.00 -11.24
N ALA A 224 -5.69 -15.16 -11.40
CA ALA A 224 -4.34 -15.42 -10.88
C ALA A 224 -3.28 -14.40 -11.35
N SER A 225 -3.39 -13.92 -12.58
CA SER A 225 -2.50 -12.89 -13.12
C SER A 225 -2.68 -11.53 -12.44
N GLN A 226 -3.92 -11.16 -12.11
CA GLN A 226 -4.24 -9.91 -11.42
C GLN A 226 -3.92 -10.03 -9.93
N GLU A 227 -4.21 -11.19 -9.32
CA GLU A 227 -3.92 -11.53 -7.93
C GLU A 227 -2.43 -11.37 -7.63
N ALA A 228 -1.58 -11.96 -8.47
CA ALA A 228 -0.14 -11.91 -8.26
C ALA A 228 0.42 -10.48 -8.23
N ILE A 229 -0.04 -9.60 -9.13
CA ILE A 229 0.43 -8.21 -9.16
C ILE A 229 -0.30 -7.32 -8.15
N LYS A 230 -1.57 -7.59 -7.81
CA LYS A 230 -2.28 -6.79 -6.82
C LYS A 230 -1.59 -6.92 -5.46
N GLU A 231 -1.10 -8.10 -5.11
CA GLU A 231 -0.35 -8.32 -3.86
C GLU A 231 1.10 -7.84 -3.98
N LEU A 232 1.84 -8.26 -5.01
CA LEU A 232 3.25 -7.90 -5.17
C LEU A 232 3.48 -6.38 -5.29
N GLY A 233 2.59 -5.70 -6.00
CA GLY A 233 2.65 -4.25 -6.20
C GLY A 233 2.01 -3.44 -5.07
N THR A 234 1.53 -4.11 -4.01
CA THR A 234 0.76 -3.51 -2.91
C THR A 234 -0.35 -2.61 -3.44
N ASN A 235 -1.19 -3.18 -4.31
CA ASN A 235 -2.32 -2.48 -4.94
C ASN A 235 -3.66 -2.91 -4.33
N GLY A 236 -3.85 -4.22 -4.11
CA GLY A 236 -5.00 -4.79 -3.39
C GLY A 236 -6.37 -4.75 -4.06
N GLY A 237 -6.51 -4.27 -5.30
CA GLY A 237 -7.79 -4.32 -6.02
C GLY A 237 -8.20 -5.73 -6.41
N GLY A 238 -9.20 -6.29 -5.73
CA GLY A 238 -9.72 -7.63 -5.93
C GLY A 238 -10.39 -7.81 -7.29
N PHE A 239 -10.35 -9.01 -7.83
CA PHE A 239 -11.11 -9.33 -9.03
C PHE A 239 -12.61 -9.41 -8.73
N PHE A 240 -12.97 -9.94 -7.55
CA PHE A 240 -14.31 -10.04 -7.02
C PHE A 240 -14.53 -9.11 -5.82
N ASN A 241 -15.79 -8.90 -5.45
CA ASN A 241 -16.15 -8.04 -4.32
C ASN A 241 -15.50 -8.48 -3.00
N ALA A 242 -15.46 -9.79 -2.76
CA ALA A 242 -14.86 -10.38 -1.57
C ALA A 242 -13.31 -10.38 -1.60
N ASN A 243 -12.69 -9.93 -2.70
CA ASN A 243 -11.24 -9.75 -2.82
C ASN A 243 -10.48 -11.05 -2.45
N SER A 244 -9.39 -10.97 -1.69
CA SER A 244 -8.60 -12.12 -1.23
C SER A 244 -9.36 -13.02 -0.23
N ALA A 245 -10.61 -12.71 0.14
CA ALA A 245 -11.48 -13.66 0.83
C ALA A 245 -12.17 -14.59 -0.18
N HIS A 246 -12.23 -14.27 -1.47
CA HIS A 246 -12.90 -15.10 -2.45
C HIS A 246 -12.13 -16.42 -2.71
N PRO A 247 -12.77 -17.61 -2.73
CA PRO A 247 -12.09 -18.88 -2.99
C PRO A 247 -11.35 -18.99 -4.32
N PHE A 248 -11.78 -18.23 -5.33
CA PHE A 248 -11.09 -18.17 -6.62
C PHE A 248 -9.91 -17.19 -6.68
N GLU A 249 -9.75 -16.32 -5.68
CA GLU A 249 -8.60 -15.43 -5.52
C GLU A 249 -7.58 -16.06 -4.57
N ASN A 250 -8.03 -16.61 -3.45
CA ASN A 250 -7.19 -17.22 -2.41
C ASN A 250 -7.82 -18.53 -1.88
N PRO A 251 -7.59 -19.67 -2.55
CA PRO A 251 -8.31 -20.92 -2.29
C PRO A 251 -7.96 -21.59 -0.96
N ASN A 252 -6.74 -21.43 -0.43
CA ASN A 252 -6.25 -22.26 0.67
C ASN A 252 -5.18 -21.56 1.54
N PRO A 253 -4.80 -22.13 2.71
CA PRO A 253 -3.81 -21.51 3.60
C PRO A 253 -2.44 -21.26 2.96
N PHE A 254 -2.05 -22.05 1.97
CA PHE A 254 -0.77 -21.89 1.28
C PHE A 254 -0.79 -20.70 0.32
N THR A 255 -1.85 -20.50 -0.46
CA THR A 255 -2.01 -19.30 -1.29
C THR A 255 -2.06 -18.04 -0.43
N ASN A 256 -2.76 -18.10 0.71
CA ASN A 256 -2.79 -17.00 1.67
C ASN A 256 -1.39 -16.64 2.21
N LEU A 257 -0.57 -17.64 2.53
CA LEU A 257 0.83 -17.41 2.93
C LEU A 257 1.64 -16.78 1.80
N LEU A 258 1.45 -17.24 0.56
CA LEU A 258 2.12 -16.68 -0.61
C LEU A 258 1.72 -15.23 -0.86
N GLU A 259 0.44 -14.90 -0.79
CA GLU A 259 -0.07 -13.53 -0.92
C GLU A 259 0.53 -12.60 0.14
N ILE A 260 0.53 -13.02 1.42
CA ILE A 260 1.21 -12.27 2.51
C ILE A 260 2.70 -12.05 2.20
N LEU A 261 3.39 -13.04 1.64
CA LEU A 261 4.78 -12.90 1.22
C LEU A 261 4.92 -11.88 0.07
N LEU A 262 4.03 -11.89 -0.92
CA LEU A 262 4.04 -10.94 -2.03
C LEU A 262 3.81 -9.50 -1.55
N ILE A 263 2.86 -9.30 -0.62
CA ILE A 263 2.60 -8.02 0.05
C ILE A 263 3.87 -7.46 0.70
N LEU A 264 4.60 -8.31 1.45
CA LEU A 264 5.67 -7.87 2.34
C LEU A 264 7.06 -7.84 1.68
N VAL A 265 7.28 -8.59 0.60
CA VAL A 265 8.63 -8.84 0.08
C VAL A 265 9.31 -7.57 -0.46
N ILE A 266 8.65 -6.76 -1.29
CA ILE A 266 9.27 -5.52 -1.80
C ILE A 266 9.45 -4.49 -0.68
N PRO A 267 8.43 -4.18 0.15
CA PRO A 267 8.58 -3.24 1.25
C PRO A 267 9.74 -3.55 2.19
N PHE A 268 9.90 -4.81 2.62
CA PHE A 268 10.99 -5.18 3.52
C PHE A 268 12.36 -5.28 2.84
N THR A 269 12.44 -5.38 1.51
CA THR A 269 13.72 -5.47 0.78
C THR A 269 14.22 -4.12 0.23
N LEU A 270 13.34 -3.14 0.07
CA LEU A 270 13.71 -1.78 -0.33
C LEU A 270 14.68 -1.06 0.64
N PRO A 271 14.60 -1.22 1.98
CA PRO A 271 15.62 -0.69 2.89
C PRO A 271 17.03 -1.19 2.60
N ARG A 272 17.18 -2.46 2.17
CA ARG A 272 18.48 -2.99 1.74
C ARG A 272 18.96 -2.32 0.45
N THR A 273 18.05 -2.09 -0.49
CA THR A 273 18.32 -1.36 -1.73
C THR A 273 18.83 0.04 -1.42
N PHE A 274 18.14 0.77 -0.54
CA PHE A 274 18.54 2.07 -0.02
C PHE A 274 19.96 2.03 0.56
N GLY A 275 20.22 1.13 1.52
CA GLY A 275 21.53 1.03 2.16
C GLY A 275 22.69 0.74 1.19
N ILE A 276 22.45 0.00 0.11
CA ILE A 276 23.45 -0.24 -0.94
C ILE A 276 23.66 1.03 -1.78
N LEU A 277 22.59 1.68 -2.21
CA LEU A 277 22.67 2.84 -3.11
C LEU A 277 23.27 4.08 -2.43
N VAL A 278 23.07 4.25 -1.11
CA VAL A 278 23.72 5.33 -0.34
C VAL A 278 25.12 4.98 0.16
N GLY A 279 25.57 3.74 -0.05
CA GLY A 279 26.91 3.29 0.32
C GLY A 279 27.10 2.85 1.79
N ASP A 280 26.04 2.85 2.61
CA ASP A 280 26.08 2.35 3.99
C ASP A 280 24.91 1.40 4.28
N ARG A 281 25.20 0.09 4.28
CA ARG A 281 24.22 -0.97 4.53
C ARG A 281 23.61 -0.91 5.93
N ARG A 282 24.28 -0.28 6.90
CA ARG A 282 23.77 -0.15 8.28
C ARG A 282 22.56 0.79 8.33
N GLN A 283 22.51 1.78 7.45
CA GLN A 283 21.37 2.69 7.32
C GLN A 283 20.13 1.93 6.83
N GLY A 284 20.31 1.07 5.83
CA GLY A 284 19.26 0.16 5.37
C GLY A 284 18.75 -0.78 6.46
N ALA A 285 19.65 -1.34 7.27
CA ALA A 285 19.28 -2.20 8.40
C ALA A 285 18.53 -1.43 9.49
N ALA A 286 18.90 -0.17 9.76
CA ALA A 286 18.20 0.66 10.74
C ALA A 286 16.77 0.99 10.30
N ILE A 287 16.58 1.39 9.04
CA ILE A 287 15.24 1.61 8.47
C ILE A 287 14.39 0.34 8.51
N ALA A 288 14.95 -0.81 8.10
CA ALA A 288 14.25 -2.10 8.21
C ALA A 288 13.90 -2.44 9.68
N GLY A 289 14.77 -2.10 10.63
CA GLY A 289 14.53 -2.29 12.06
C GLY A 289 13.36 -1.46 12.59
N VAL A 290 13.21 -0.21 12.17
CA VAL A 290 12.04 0.63 12.51
C VAL A 290 10.77 0.00 11.94
N MET A 291 10.77 -0.31 10.63
CA MET A 291 9.62 -0.92 9.95
C MET A 291 9.18 -2.23 10.60
N ALA A 292 10.14 -3.12 10.89
CA ALA A 292 9.88 -4.41 11.52
C ALA A 292 9.35 -4.25 12.96
N THR A 293 9.82 -3.26 13.71
CA THR A 293 9.36 -3.00 15.08
C THR A 293 7.91 -2.56 15.09
N LEU A 294 7.55 -1.58 14.24
CA LEU A 294 6.18 -1.09 14.13
C LEU A 294 5.23 -2.17 13.59
N PHE A 295 5.65 -2.89 12.54
CA PHE A 295 4.86 -4.00 11.97
C PHE A 295 4.62 -5.11 12.99
N ALA A 296 5.66 -5.54 13.74
CA ALA A 296 5.51 -6.57 14.75
C ALA A 296 4.55 -6.16 15.88
N ALA A 297 4.57 -4.89 16.28
CA ALA A 297 3.62 -4.37 17.27
C ALA A 297 2.18 -4.39 16.74
N GLY A 298 1.94 -3.89 15.52
CA GLY A 298 0.62 -3.91 14.88
C GLY A 298 0.09 -5.33 14.68
N LEU A 299 0.94 -6.26 14.23
CA LEU A 299 0.61 -7.68 14.08
C LEU A 299 0.25 -8.33 15.43
N ALA A 300 1.06 -8.11 16.46
CA ALA A 300 0.83 -8.68 17.78
C ALA A 300 -0.48 -8.17 18.38
N LEU A 301 -0.75 -6.86 18.29
CA LEU A 301 -1.97 -6.25 18.82
C LEU A 301 -3.21 -6.71 18.05
N THR A 302 -3.16 -6.76 16.72
CA THR A 302 -4.29 -7.26 15.90
C THR A 302 -4.58 -8.73 16.21
N THR A 303 -3.53 -9.55 16.28
CA THR A 303 -3.68 -10.99 16.59
C THR A 303 -4.25 -11.19 17.99
N TRP A 304 -3.73 -10.45 18.98
CA TRP A 304 -4.23 -10.51 20.34
C TRP A 304 -5.71 -10.10 20.44
N ALA A 305 -6.10 -8.99 19.80
CA ALA A 305 -7.47 -8.49 19.82
C ALA A 305 -8.46 -9.52 19.22
N GLU A 306 -8.15 -10.03 18.03
CA GLU A 306 -9.03 -11.00 17.34
C GLU A 306 -9.10 -12.35 18.08
N MET A 307 -7.99 -12.81 18.66
CA MET A 307 -7.99 -14.05 19.44
C MET A 307 -8.66 -13.90 20.81
N ALA A 308 -8.59 -12.72 21.43
CA ALA A 308 -9.27 -12.45 22.68
C ALA A 308 -10.78 -12.35 22.51
N GLY A 309 -11.24 -11.91 21.32
CA GLY A 309 -12.67 -11.80 20.98
C GLY A 309 -13.48 -11.01 22.01
N PRO A 310 -13.08 -9.78 22.41
CA PRO A 310 -13.90 -8.97 23.30
C PRO A 310 -15.24 -8.64 22.64
N GLY A 311 -16.31 -8.62 23.44
CA GLY A 311 -17.67 -8.31 23.01
C GLY A 311 -18.66 -9.48 23.16
N ALA A 312 -19.95 -9.15 23.29
CA ALA A 312 -20.98 -10.15 23.57
C ALA A 312 -21.16 -11.17 22.44
N ALA A 313 -21.08 -10.73 21.17
CA ALA A 313 -21.27 -11.62 20.02
C ALA A 313 -20.12 -12.64 19.85
N PRO A 314 -18.83 -12.24 19.83
CA PRO A 314 -17.73 -13.21 19.82
C PRO A 314 -17.75 -14.17 21.02
N GLN A 315 -18.10 -13.68 22.21
CA GLN A 315 -18.20 -14.53 23.42
C GLN A 315 -19.33 -15.56 23.31
N ALA A 316 -20.49 -15.15 22.78
CA ALA A 316 -21.63 -16.05 22.56
C ALA A 316 -21.33 -17.10 21.46
N ALA A 317 -20.61 -16.70 20.40
CA ALA A 317 -20.19 -17.59 19.32
C ALA A 317 -18.99 -18.49 19.70
N GLY A 318 -18.26 -18.14 20.77
CA GLY A 318 -17.03 -18.81 21.21
C GLY A 318 -15.76 -18.38 20.46
N ALA A 319 -15.86 -17.52 19.45
CA ALA A 319 -14.75 -16.95 18.69
C ALA A 319 -15.22 -15.74 17.84
N ALA A 320 -14.31 -14.81 17.52
CA ALA A 320 -14.56 -13.66 16.64
C ALA A 320 -14.52 -14.03 15.14
N MET A 321 -15.31 -15.03 14.74
CA MET A 321 -15.31 -15.57 13.37
C MET A 321 -16.16 -14.76 12.37
N GLU A 322 -16.89 -13.74 12.82
CA GLU A 322 -17.62 -12.83 11.93
C GLU A 322 -16.63 -12.14 10.95
N GLY A 323 -17.00 -12.09 9.67
CA GLY A 323 -16.14 -11.62 8.59
C GLY A 323 -14.84 -12.40 8.36
N LYS A 324 -14.66 -13.59 8.95
CA LYS A 324 -13.46 -14.43 8.76
C LYS A 324 -13.75 -15.67 7.94
N GLU A 325 -12.74 -16.14 7.23
CA GLU A 325 -12.80 -17.37 6.46
C GLU A 325 -12.38 -18.59 7.28
N ALA A 326 -13.19 -19.66 7.24
CA ALA A 326 -12.87 -20.92 7.89
C ALA A 326 -11.55 -21.55 7.40
N ARG A 327 -11.15 -21.23 6.17
CA ARG A 327 -9.89 -21.66 5.55
C ARG A 327 -8.67 -21.09 6.27
N PHE A 328 -8.78 -19.90 6.87
CA PHE A 328 -7.65 -19.17 7.44
C PHE A 328 -7.72 -19.12 8.97
N GLY A 329 -8.92 -18.91 9.53
CA GLY A 329 -9.12 -18.70 10.96
C GLY A 329 -8.58 -17.34 11.45
N LEU A 330 -8.66 -17.11 12.75
CA LEU A 330 -8.41 -15.79 13.37
C LEU A 330 -6.98 -15.29 13.14
N ALA A 331 -5.97 -16.11 13.45
CA ALA A 331 -4.57 -15.67 13.44
C ALA A 331 -4.05 -15.38 12.02
N ALA A 332 -4.41 -16.20 11.03
CA ALA A 332 -4.01 -15.94 9.65
C ALA A 332 -4.76 -14.75 9.05
N SER A 333 -6.02 -14.53 9.45
CA SER A 333 -6.78 -13.31 9.09
C SER A 333 -6.15 -12.06 9.72
N ALA A 334 -5.77 -12.11 10.99
CA ALA A 334 -5.07 -11.02 11.67
C ALA A 334 -3.69 -10.72 11.04
N LEU A 335 -2.94 -11.76 10.66
CA LEU A 335 -1.67 -11.60 9.94
C LEU A 335 -1.86 -10.92 8.59
N PHE A 336 -2.88 -11.32 7.83
CA PHE A 336 -3.20 -10.70 6.55
C PHE A 336 -3.66 -9.25 6.75
N GLY A 337 -4.58 -8.99 7.68
CA GLY A 337 -5.08 -7.66 8.04
C GLY A 337 -3.97 -6.70 8.47
N ALA A 338 -3.03 -7.14 9.31
CA ALA A 338 -1.87 -6.34 9.68
C ALA A 338 -0.91 -6.12 8.50
N SER A 339 -0.73 -7.13 7.63
CA SER A 339 0.13 -7.03 6.44
C SER A 339 -0.44 -6.05 5.43
N THR A 340 -1.72 -6.18 5.07
CA THR A 340 -2.37 -5.36 4.06
C THR A 340 -2.54 -3.90 4.50
N THR A 341 -2.85 -3.67 5.79
CA THR A 341 -2.98 -2.32 6.35
C THR A 341 -1.67 -1.65 6.73
N GLY A 342 -0.60 -2.42 6.96
CA GLY A 342 0.74 -1.88 7.21
C GLY A 342 1.55 -1.59 5.93
N THR A 343 1.09 -2.06 4.77
CA THR A 343 1.78 -1.96 3.48
C THR A 343 1.03 -1.16 2.43
N SER A 344 -0.02 -0.43 2.80
CA SER A 344 -0.90 0.25 1.84
C SER A 344 -1.36 -0.68 0.69
N THR A 345 -1.58 -1.97 0.97
CA THR A 345 -1.98 -2.92 -0.07
C THR A 345 -3.46 -2.83 -0.31
N GLY A 346 -4.29 -2.93 0.73
CA GLY A 346 -5.74 -2.85 0.60
C GLY A 346 -6.45 -4.13 0.17
N ALA A 347 -5.72 -5.22 -0.08
CA ALA A 347 -6.30 -6.56 -0.21
C ALA A 347 -6.97 -6.97 1.11
N VAL A 348 -8.14 -7.59 1.06
CA VAL A 348 -8.90 -7.97 2.27
C VAL A 348 -9.28 -9.43 2.15
N ASN A 349 -8.73 -10.29 3.02
CA ASN A 349 -9.12 -11.70 3.13
C ASN A 349 -10.11 -11.99 4.26
N SER A 350 -10.45 -10.95 5.02
CA SER A 350 -11.39 -10.98 6.13
C SER A 350 -11.93 -9.57 6.37
N MET A 351 -13.23 -9.39 6.48
CA MET A 351 -13.88 -8.07 6.51
C MET A 351 -13.48 -7.29 7.76
N HIS A 352 -12.85 -6.13 7.56
CA HIS A 352 -12.32 -5.31 8.65
C HIS A 352 -13.41 -4.64 9.50
N ASP A 353 -14.61 -4.38 8.95
CA ASP A 353 -15.77 -3.97 9.77
C ASP A 353 -16.09 -4.97 10.87
N SER A 354 -15.97 -6.26 10.54
CA SER A 354 -16.29 -7.36 11.44
C SER A 354 -15.14 -7.75 12.35
N PHE A 355 -14.04 -6.99 12.36
CA PHE A 355 -13.00 -7.17 13.37
C PHE A 355 -13.56 -6.74 14.72
N THR A 356 -12.96 -7.25 15.78
CA THR A 356 -13.23 -6.74 17.13
C THR A 356 -12.93 -5.24 17.15
N ALA A 357 -13.67 -4.44 17.93
CA ALA A 357 -13.43 -3.00 18.06
C ALA A 357 -11.93 -2.62 18.22
N PRO A 358 -11.14 -3.28 19.11
CA PRO A 358 -9.71 -3.04 19.18
C PRO A 358 -8.95 -3.55 17.94
N GLY A 359 -9.34 -4.67 17.33
CA GLY A 359 -8.74 -5.19 16.10
C GLY A 359 -8.89 -4.25 14.92
N GLY A 360 -10.13 -3.78 14.67
CA GLY A 360 -10.47 -2.76 13.67
C GLY A 360 -9.73 -1.45 13.91
N GLY A 361 -9.63 -1.03 15.18
CA GLY A 361 -8.84 0.14 15.59
C GLY A 361 -7.34 0.01 15.30
N VAL A 362 -6.74 -1.17 15.51
CA VAL A 362 -5.31 -1.40 15.22
C VAL A 362 -5.04 -1.38 13.72
N VAL A 363 -5.87 -2.05 12.89
CA VAL A 363 -5.67 -2.03 11.44
C VAL A 363 -5.93 -0.64 10.84
N MET A 364 -6.82 0.15 11.43
CA MET A 364 -6.98 1.58 11.10
C MET A 364 -5.74 2.39 11.51
N PHE A 365 -5.21 2.15 12.70
CA PHE A 365 -4.01 2.83 13.20
C PHE A 365 -2.78 2.54 12.34
N ASN A 366 -2.62 1.32 11.83
CA ASN A 366 -1.54 0.96 10.92
C ASN A 366 -1.50 1.88 9.68
N MET A 367 -2.66 2.18 9.10
CA MET A 367 -2.77 3.13 7.99
C MET A 367 -2.47 4.56 8.45
N LEU A 368 -3.02 4.98 9.60
CA LEU A 368 -2.79 6.32 10.17
C LEU A 368 -1.33 6.60 10.51
N LEU A 369 -0.47 5.58 10.63
CA LEU A 369 0.98 5.76 10.71
C LEU A 369 1.59 6.43 9.46
N GLY A 370 0.81 6.60 8.39
CA GLY A 370 1.28 7.15 7.12
C GLY A 370 1.85 6.09 6.19
N GLU A 371 1.43 4.82 6.38
CA GLU A 371 1.87 3.67 5.57
C GLU A 371 3.40 3.53 5.53
N ILE A 372 4.02 3.48 6.72
CA ILE A 372 5.47 3.41 6.88
C ILE A 372 5.95 2.08 7.47
N ALA A 373 5.06 1.12 7.76
CA ALA A 373 5.36 -0.06 8.58
C ALA A 373 4.91 -1.41 7.96
N PRO A 374 5.62 -1.92 6.93
CA PRO A 374 6.75 -1.32 6.20
C PRO A 374 6.32 -0.35 5.08
N GLY A 375 5.01 -0.24 4.82
CA GLY A 375 4.40 0.62 3.82
C GLY A 375 4.40 0.05 2.40
N GLY A 376 3.76 0.77 1.48
CA GLY A 376 3.62 0.33 0.09
C GLY A 376 4.90 0.29 -0.72
N VAL A 377 4.79 -0.34 -1.89
CA VAL A 377 5.88 -0.49 -2.86
C VAL A 377 6.44 0.88 -3.26
N GLY A 378 7.60 1.19 -2.68
CA GLY A 378 8.25 2.50 -2.77
C GLY A 378 7.71 3.54 -1.79
N ALA A 379 6.38 3.64 -1.66
CA ALA A 379 5.73 4.60 -0.77
C ALA A 379 6.16 4.49 0.70
N GLY A 380 6.21 3.27 1.21
CA GLY A 380 6.69 3.01 2.56
C GLY A 380 8.14 3.44 2.78
N LEU A 381 9.02 3.21 1.79
CA LEU A 381 10.41 3.61 1.91
C LEU A 381 10.56 5.13 1.94
N TYR A 382 9.95 5.86 0.99
CA TYR A 382 10.10 7.33 1.02
C TYR A 382 9.41 7.94 2.25
N GLY A 383 8.25 7.41 2.68
CA GLY A 383 7.57 7.86 3.88
C GLY A 383 8.42 7.66 5.14
N MET A 384 9.01 6.48 5.30
CA MET A 384 9.92 6.19 6.40
C MET A 384 11.19 7.06 6.36
N LEU A 385 11.72 7.36 5.18
CA LEU A 385 12.85 8.28 5.06
C LEU A 385 12.46 9.72 5.45
N ILE A 386 11.24 10.16 5.17
CA ILE A 386 10.73 11.44 5.66
C ILE A 386 10.66 11.44 7.20
N VAL A 387 10.13 10.38 7.81
CA VAL A 387 10.11 10.23 9.28
C VAL A 387 11.53 10.20 9.86
N ALA A 388 12.49 9.56 9.19
CA ALA A 388 13.90 9.60 9.59
C ALA A 388 14.46 11.04 9.54
N VAL A 389 14.11 11.83 8.52
CA VAL A 389 14.50 13.25 8.43
C VAL A 389 13.88 14.07 9.57
N VAL A 390 12.60 13.87 9.90
CA VAL A 390 11.95 14.50 11.07
C VAL A 390 12.67 14.12 12.35
N SER A 391 13.02 12.84 12.51
CA SER A 391 13.69 12.32 13.71
C SER A 391 15.08 12.94 13.91
N VAL A 392 15.86 13.06 12.84
CA VAL A 392 17.16 13.75 12.86
C VAL A 392 16.99 15.25 13.11
N PHE A 393 15.94 15.87 12.56
CA PHE A 393 15.63 17.27 12.81
C PHE A 393 15.39 17.54 14.30
N ILE A 394 14.52 16.75 14.93
CA ILE A 394 14.23 16.84 16.37
C ILE A 394 15.49 16.56 17.18
N ALA A 395 16.23 15.49 16.88
CA ALA A 395 17.45 15.15 17.61
C ALA A 395 18.54 16.23 17.50
N GLY A 396 18.72 16.81 16.31
CA GLY A 396 19.66 17.90 16.08
C GLY A 396 19.31 19.12 16.94
N LEU A 397 18.03 19.51 16.96
CA LEU A 397 17.55 20.61 17.80
C LEU A 397 17.76 20.35 19.30
N MET A 398 17.45 19.14 19.79
CA MET A 398 17.63 18.77 21.20
C MET A 398 19.10 18.84 21.65
N VAL A 399 20.05 18.56 20.76
CA VAL A 399 21.50 18.59 21.05
C VAL A 399 22.12 19.96 20.68
N GLY A 400 21.33 20.90 20.15
CA GLY A 400 21.81 22.23 19.75
C GLY A 400 22.73 22.21 18.52
N ARG A 401 22.54 21.24 17.61
CA ARG A 401 23.33 21.06 16.38
C ARG A 401 22.45 21.19 15.15
N THR A 402 23.07 21.57 14.02
CA THR A 402 22.36 21.58 12.73
C THR A 402 21.95 20.14 12.36
N PRO A 403 20.67 19.89 12.08
CA PRO A 403 20.23 18.57 11.65
C PRO A 403 20.89 18.10 10.36
N GLU A 404 21.35 16.85 10.36
CA GLU A 404 22.08 16.24 9.25
C GLU A 404 21.75 14.76 9.11
N TYR A 405 21.31 14.33 7.93
CA TYR A 405 21.06 12.93 7.60
C TYR A 405 21.91 12.53 6.39
N LEU A 406 22.74 11.49 6.52
CA LEU A 406 23.65 11.01 5.47
C LEU A 406 24.56 12.11 4.89
N GLY A 407 25.08 13.01 5.73
CA GLY A 407 25.92 14.12 5.28
C GLY A 407 25.15 15.27 4.64
N LYS A 408 23.81 15.18 4.53
CA LYS A 408 22.95 16.23 3.97
C LYS A 408 22.34 17.07 5.08
N LYS A 409 22.47 18.39 4.99
CA LYS A 409 21.92 19.32 5.97
C LYS A 409 20.43 19.50 5.74
N ILE A 410 19.66 19.46 6.82
CA ILE A 410 18.22 19.70 6.79
C ILE A 410 17.98 21.12 7.30
N GLY A 411 17.91 22.07 6.37
CA GLY A 411 17.64 23.47 6.65
C GLY A 411 16.15 23.80 6.62
N GLN A 412 15.83 25.10 6.69
CA GLN A 412 14.46 25.60 6.68
C GLN A 412 13.65 25.10 5.47
N ARG A 413 14.24 25.15 4.27
CA ARG A 413 13.52 24.81 3.04
C ARG A 413 13.26 23.30 2.92
N GLU A 414 14.22 22.47 3.35
CA GLU A 414 14.06 21.02 3.39
C GLU A 414 13.01 20.61 4.43
N ILE A 415 13.06 21.18 5.64
CA ILE A 415 12.08 20.85 6.68
C ILE A 415 10.67 21.36 6.34
N THR A 416 10.52 22.47 5.61
CA THR A 416 9.20 22.91 5.11
C THR A 416 8.57 21.87 4.18
N LEU A 417 9.33 21.28 3.26
CA LEU A 417 8.82 20.21 2.38
C LEU A 417 8.40 18.98 3.17
N VAL A 418 9.23 18.59 4.15
CA VAL A 418 8.95 17.47 5.06
C VAL A 418 7.69 17.74 5.90
N ALA A 419 7.52 18.95 6.43
CA ALA A 419 6.36 19.32 7.22
C ALA A 419 5.08 19.28 6.36
N LEU A 420 5.12 19.83 5.15
CA LEU A 420 3.98 19.75 4.21
C LEU A 420 3.63 18.31 3.85
N TYR A 421 4.64 17.43 3.69
CA TYR A 421 4.42 16.01 3.44
C TYR A 421 3.65 15.38 4.61
N VAL A 422 4.15 15.56 5.83
CA VAL A 422 3.57 14.96 7.04
C VAL A 422 2.14 15.47 7.30
N LEU A 423 1.86 16.73 6.98
CA LEU A 423 0.53 17.34 7.18
C LEU A 423 -0.49 16.97 6.10
N THR A 424 -0.06 16.49 4.93
CA THR A 424 -0.96 16.23 3.79
C THR A 424 -2.02 15.19 4.14
N MET A 425 -1.60 14.03 4.65
CA MET A 425 -2.52 12.94 4.96
C MET A 425 -3.49 13.30 6.10
N PRO A 426 -3.05 13.83 7.25
CA PRO A 426 -3.96 14.28 8.30
C PRO A 426 -5.00 15.29 7.85
N ALA A 427 -4.62 16.26 7.01
CA ALA A 427 -5.55 17.23 6.48
C ALA A 427 -6.65 16.55 5.63
N ILE A 428 -6.27 15.63 4.75
CA ILE A 428 -7.21 14.89 3.91
C ILE A 428 -8.17 14.05 4.77
N VAL A 429 -7.63 13.27 5.71
CA VAL A 429 -8.41 12.35 6.54
C VAL A 429 -9.39 13.11 7.42
N LEU A 430 -8.91 14.11 8.16
CA LEU A 430 -9.75 14.84 9.12
C LEU A 430 -10.79 15.72 8.42
N LEU A 431 -10.43 16.41 7.34
CA LEU A 431 -11.39 17.25 6.59
C LEU A 431 -12.42 16.40 5.84
N GLY A 432 -12.01 15.29 5.22
CA GLY A 432 -12.91 14.38 4.52
C GLY A 432 -13.90 13.71 5.46
N THR A 433 -13.41 13.22 6.62
CA THR A 433 -14.25 12.64 7.68
C THR A 433 -15.21 13.69 8.22
N ALA A 434 -14.71 14.87 8.61
CA ALA A 434 -15.54 15.94 9.16
C ALA A 434 -16.65 16.40 8.20
N ALA A 435 -16.35 16.52 6.90
CA ALA A 435 -17.35 16.86 5.91
C ALA A 435 -18.43 15.76 5.77
N SER A 436 -18.02 14.50 5.81
CA SER A 436 -18.92 13.36 5.56
C SER A 436 -19.85 13.05 6.73
N VAL A 437 -19.44 13.38 7.96
CA VAL A 437 -20.28 13.21 9.17
C VAL A 437 -21.20 14.40 9.46
N VAL A 438 -21.16 15.44 8.62
CA VAL A 438 -22.03 16.64 8.75
C VAL A 438 -22.97 16.78 7.56
N LEU A 439 -22.54 16.39 6.36
CA LEU A 439 -23.34 16.52 5.15
C LEU A 439 -24.33 15.35 5.00
N PRO A 440 -25.61 15.60 4.64
CA PRO A 440 -26.61 14.54 4.46
C PRO A 440 -26.19 13.45 3.48
N ALA A 441 -25.46 13.81 2.42
CA ALA A 441 -24.98 12.87 1.41
C ALA A 441 -23.88 11.92 1.91
N GLY A 442 -23.10 12.34 2.92
CA GLY A 442 -22.13 11.46 3.58
C GLY A 442 -22.81 10.54 4.60
N LEU A 443 -23.68 11.11 5.44
CA LEU A 443 -24.45 10.35 6.44
C LEU A 443 -25.30 9.23 5.83
N ALA A 444 -25.81 9.42 4.61
CA ALA A 444 -26.61 8.42 3.91
C ALA A 444 -25.85 7.13 3.56
N GLY A 445 -24.51 7.14 3.61
CA GLY A 445 -23.70 5.95 3.32
C GLY A 445 -23.37 5.09 4.54
N ILE A 446 -23.55 5.61 5.76
CA ILE A 446 -23.22 4.92 7.01
C ILE A 446 -24.19 3.77 7.24
N GLN A 447 -23.66 2.57 7.48
CA GLN A 447 -24.48 1.39 7.77
C GLN A 447 -24.69 1.25 9.28
N GLU A 448 -23.60 1.33 10.05
CA GLU A 448 -23.62 1.00 11.46
C GLU A 448 -23.89 2.23 12.35
N SER A 449 -24.60 2.00 13.46
CA SER A 449 -24.92 3.09 14.39
C SER A 449 -23.82 3.31 15.43
N GLY A 450 -23.85 4.47 16.10
CA GLY A 450 -22.95 4.76 17.20
C GLY A 450 -21.49 4.99 16.77
N PRO A 451 -20.50 4.68 17.64
CA PRO A 451 -19.08 4.90 17.37
C PRO A 451 -18.56 4.16 16.13
N HIS A 452 -19.12 2.98 15.82
CA HIS A 452 -18.69 2.16 14.69
C HIS A 452 -18.97 2.86 13.35
N GLY A 453 -20.13 3.52 13.20
CA GLY A 453 -20.44 4.31 12.01
C GLY A 453 -19.48 5.48 11.77
N LEU A 454 -18.95 6.09 12.84
CA LEU A 454 -17.86 7.07 12.70
C LEU A 454 -16.56 6.39 12.26
N SER A 455 -16.26 5.20 12.80
CA SER A 455 -15.12 4.39 12.38
C SER A 455 -15.19 4.01 10.90
N GLU A 456 -16.36 3.65 10.36
CA GLU A 456 -16.56 3.36 8.93
C GLU A 456 -16.12 4.54 8.03
N VAL A 457 -16.60 5.75 8.34
CA VAL A 457 -16.26 6.96 7.57
C VAL A 457 -14.78 7.31 7.75
N LEU A 458 -14.28 7.28 8.98
CA LEU A 458 -12.87 7.56 9.28
C LEU A 458 -11.95 6.57 8.56
N TYR A 459 -12.31 5.28 8.54
CA TYR A 459 -11.55 4.23 7.86
C TYR A 459 -11.48 4.49 6.36
N ALA A 460 -12.62 4.82 5.72
CA ALA A 460 -12.67 5.11 4.29
C ALA A 460 -11.75 6.28 3.89
N PHE A 461 -11.78 7.38 4.65
CA PHE A 461 -10.87 8.51 4.39
C PHE A 461 -9.43 8.24 4.76
N THR A 462 -9.19 7.47 5.81
CA THR A 462 -7.86 7.01 6.20
C THR A 462 -7.24 6.19 5.07
N SER A 463 -7.96 5.19 4.58
CA SER A 463 -7.53 4.33 3.48
C SER A 463 -7.32 5.11 2.18
N ALA A 464 -8.30 5.93 1.77
CA ALA A 464 -8.19 6.72 0.55
C ALA A 464 -7.06 7.75 0.62
N GLY A 465 -6.92 8.47 1.73
CA GLY A 465 -5.89 9.50 1.94
C GLY A 465 -4.46 8.95 2.09
N ASN A 466 -4.33 7.68 2.48
CA ASN A 466 -3.04 6.97 2.56
C ASN A 466 -2.76 6.07 1.34
N ASN A 467 -3.68 6.01 0.38
CA ASN A 467 -3.63 5.08 -0.74
C ASN A 467 -3.53 3.60 -0.30
N ASN A 468 -4.24 3.21 0.76
CA ASN A 468 -4.27 1.82 1.21
C ASN A 468 -5.15 0.95 0.31
N GLY A 469 -6.43 1.28 0.19
CA GLY A 469 -7.39 0.51 -0.60
C GLY A 469 -8.35 -0.34 0.20
N SER A 470 -7.98 -0.73 1.42
CA SER A 470 -8.87 -1.49 2.28
C SER A 470 -10.12 -0.66 2.59
N ALA A 471 -11.24 -1.34 2.76
CA ALA A 471 -12.46 -0.77 3.29
C ALA A 471 -12.91 -1.61 4.49
N PHE A 472 -13.67 -0.99 5.37
CA PHE A 472 -14.42 -1.69 6.40
C PHE A 472 -15.47 -2.61 5.75
N GLY A 473 -16.17 -2.10 4.74
CA GLY A 473 -17.02 -2.88 3.83
C GLY A 473 -18.51 -2.56 3.93
N GLY A 474 -18.96 -2.01 5.05
CA GLY A 474 -20.35 -1.61 5.29
C GLY A 474 -20.70 -0.22 4.74
N LEU A 475 -19.74 0.72 4.74
CA LEU A 475 -19.97 2.06 4.18
C LEU A 475 -20.34 2.01 2.69
N THR A 476 -21.56 2.46 2.38
CA THR A 476 -22.04 2.54 0.98
C THR A 476 -21.37 3.69 0.25
N THR A 477 -20.36 3.38 -0.55
CA THR A 477 -19.54 4.38 -1.25
C THR A 477 -19.81 4.51 -2.75
N GLY A 478 -20.66 3.66 -3.31
CA GLY A 478 -21.13 3.73 -4.72
C GLY A 478 -22.06 4.91 -5.02
N THR A 479 -21.85 6.06 -4.37
CA THR A 479 -22.63 7.28 -4.56
C THR A 479 -21.76 8.35 -5.25
N PRO A 480 -22.35 9.31 -6.00
CA PRO A 480 -21.58 10.40 -6.58
C PRO A 480 -20.76 11.19 -5.55
N TYR A 481 -21.27 11.31 -4.31
CA TYR A 481 -20.58 11.98 -3.21
C TYR A 481 -19.28 11.27 -2.84
N TYR A 482 -19.35 10.00 -2.43
CA TYR A 482 -18.17 9.24 -2.00
C TYR A 482 -17.22 8.95 -3.16
N ASN A 483 -17.74 8.58 -4.33
CA ASN A 483 -16.91 8.35 -5.51
C ASN A 483 -16.06 9.59 -5.86
N THR A 484 -16.65 10.79 -5.80
CA THR A 484 -15.92 12.03 -6.08
C THR A 484 -14.93 12.35 -4.97
N LEU A 485 -15.38 12.37 -3.72
CA LEU A 485 -14.58 12.87 -2.60
C LEU A 485 -13.44 11.93 -2.23
N LEU A 486 -13.65 10.60 -2.25
CA LEU A 486 -12.58 9.62 -2.08
C LEU A 486 -11.60 9.66 -3.26
N GLY A 487 -12.09 9.89 -4.49
CA GLY A 487 -11.23 10.12 -5.65
C GLY A 487 -10.27 11.30 -5.45
N LEU A 488 -10.80 12.43 -4.96
CA LEU A 488 -9.98 13.60 -4.64
C LEU A 488 -8.99 13.32 -3.49
N ALA A 489 -9.42 12.60 -2.45
CA ALA A 489 -8.56 12.18 -1.35
C ALA A 489 -7.39 11.33 -1.84
N MET A 490 -7.63 10.36 -2.72
CA MET A 490 -6.60 9.49 -3.31
C MET A 490 -5.59 10.26 -4.16
N LEU A 491 -6.06 11.19 -5.01
CA LEU A 491 -5.17 12.03 -5.83
C LEU A 491 -4.28 12.92 -4.97
N ALA A 492 -4.86 13.59 -3.98
CA ALA A 492 -4.13 14.46 -3.08
C ALA A 492 -3.14 13.66 -2.22
N GLY A 493 -3.59 12.53 -1.67
CA GLY A 493 -2.78 11.61 -0.85
C GLY A 493 -1.60 11.01 -1.60
N ARG A 494 -1.72 10.82 -2.92
CA ARG A 494 -0.63 10.28 -3.75
C ARG A 494 0.31 11.37 -4.28
N PHE A 495 -0.23 12.33 -5.02
CA PHE A 495 0.59 13.21 -5.86
C PHE A 495 1.17 14.41 -5.13
N VAL A 496 0.53 14.90 -4.06
CA VAL A 496 1.11 15.96 -3.22
C VAL A 496 2.36 15.44 -2.48
N PRO A 497 2.32 14.29 -1.78
CA PRO A 497 3.51 13.72 -1.16
C PRO A 497 4.63 13.40 -2.17
N ILE A 498 4.30 12.85 -3.34
CA ILE A 498 5.28 12.60 -4.41
C ILE A 498 5.97 13.89 -4.86
N ALA A 499 5.21 14.96 -5.10
CA ALA A 499 5.78 16.23 -5.54
C ALA A 499 6.75 16.81 -4.50
N LEU A 500 6.39 16.74 -3.21
CA LEU A 500 7.21 17.20 -2.10
C LEU A 500 8.48 16.34 -1.93
N VAL A 501 8.36 15.02 -2.07
CA VAL A 501 9.49 14.07 -2.02
C VAL A 501 10.47 14.31 -3.16
N LEU A 502 9.99 14.49 -4.39
CA LEU A 502 10.88 14.76 -5.53
C LEU A 502 11.55 16.13 -5.41
N ALA A 503 10.83 17.15 -4.96
CA ALA A 503 11.42 18.45 -4.64
C ALA A 503 12.52 18.34 -3.58
N LEU A 504 12.27 17.58 -2.51
CA LEU A 504 13.27 17.31 -1.47
C LEU A 504 14.48 16.56 -2.05
N ALA A 505 14.26 15.54 -2.89
CA ALA A 505 15.32 14.79 -3.54
C ALA A 505 16.24 15.69 -4.39
N GLY A 506 15.66 16.59 -5.18
CA GLY A 506 16.42 17.56 -5.98
C GLY A 506 17.24 18.53 -5.13
N ARG A 507 16.69 18.97 -3.98
CA ARG A 507 17.42 19.81 -3.03
C ARG A 507 18.55 19.08 -2.33
N LEU A 508 18.33 17.85 -1.90
CA LEU A 508 19.37 17.03 -1.27
C LEU A 508 20.50 16.72 -2.26
N ALA A 509 20.14 16.41 -3.52
CA ALA A 509 21.11 16.14 -4.58
C ALA A 509 22.04 17.33 -4.87
N SER A 510 21.54 18.57 -4.75
CA SER A 510 22.33 19.79 -4.99
C SER A 510 23.28 20.17 -3.86
N GLN A 511 23.09 19.60 -2.66
CA GLN A 511 23.99 19.82 -1.54
C GLN A 511 25.30 19.03 -1.66
N LYS A 512 26.39 19.60 -1.13
CA LYS A 512 27.63 18.86 -0.87
C LYS A 512 27.49 18.06 0.43
N ALA A 513 27.87 16.78 0.40
CA ALA A 513 27.90 15.96 1.61
C ALA A 513 28.98 16.47 2.60
N VAL A 514 28.62 16.55 3.88
CA VAL A 514 29.52 16.92 4.97
C VAL A 514 30.11 15.64 5.60
N PRO A 515 31.43 15.57 5.85
CA PRO A 515 32.02 14.44 6.57
C PRO A 515 31.51 14.36 8.00
N ALA A 516 31.33 13.14 8.51
CA ALA A 516 30.93 12.92 9.89
C ALA A 516 31.98 13.49 10.88
N GLY A 517 31.53 14.30 11.83
CA GLY A 517 32.33 14.84 12.92
C GLY A 517 31.90 14.30 14.29
N SER A 518 32.50 14.81 15.36
CA SER A 518 32.17 14.42 16.74
C SER A 518 30.73 14.75 17.16
N GLY A 519 30.10 15.71 16.48
CA GLY A 519 28.70 16.10 16.72
C GLY A 519 27.67 15.42 15.82
N THR A 520 28.08 14.52 14.92
CA THR A 520 27.16 13.83 14.01
C THR A 520 26.46 12.69 14.74
N LEU A 521 25.12 12.71 14.77
CA LEU A 521 24.33 11.65 15.37
C LEU A 521 24.44 10.36 14.52
N PRO A 522 24.81 9.20 15.11
CA PRO A 522 24.86 7.94 14.36
C PRO A 522 23.46 7.39 14.10
N THR A 523 22.95 7.59 12.88
CA THR A 523 21.58 7.25 12.44
C THR A 523 21.37 5.77 12.10
N HIS A 524 22.25 4.89 12.54
CA HIS A 524 22.18 3.45 12.26
C HIS A 524 22.17 2.59 13.53
N ARG A 525 22.23 3.20 14.72
CA ARG A 525 22.30 2.49 16.00
C ARG A 525 20.89 2.22 16.55
N PRO A 526 20.72 1.25 17.48
CA PRO A 526 19.43 0.97 18.11
C PRO A 526 18.75 2.21 18.72
N LEU A 527 19.54 3.16 19.25
CA LEU A 527 19.00 4.44 19.73
C LEU A 527 18.24 5.22 18.64
N PHE A 528 18.76 5.26 17.41
CA PHE A 528 18.08 5.94 16.31
C PHE A 528 16.84 5.17 15.85
N VAL A 529 16.87 3.84 15.88
CA VAL A 529 15.71 2.99 15.60
C VAL A 529 14.59 3.26 16.60
N GLY A 530 14.92 3.28 17.90
CA GLY A 530 13.96 3.61 18.96
C GLY A 530 13.42 5.03 18.85
N LEU A 531 14.30 6.02 18.61
CA LEU A 531 13.89 7.41 18.39
C LEU A 531 12.93 7.54 17.21
N THR A 532 13.27 6.97 16.06
CA THR A 532 12.46 7.09 14.83
C THR A 532 11.10 6.41 15.00
N SER A 533 11.08 5.24 15.67
CA SER A 533 9.83 4.56 16.03
C SER A 533 8.97 5.41 16.97
N GLY A 534 9.58 6.04 17.97
CA GLY A 534 8.89 6.93 18.90
C GLY A 534 8.35 8.19 18.22
N VAL A 535 9.13 8.82 17.33
CA VAL A 535 8.69 9.99 16.56
C VAL A 535 7.49 9.64 15.67
N ALA A 536 7.53 8.49 14.98
CA ALA A 536 6.41 8.01 14.19
C ALA A 536 5.12 7.91 15.03
N LEU A 537 5.21 7.22 16.18
CA LEU A 537 4.06 7.02 17.08
C LEU A 537 3.54 8.34 17.67
N VAL A 538 4.43 9.26 18.06
CA VAL A 538 4.04 10.54 18.66
C VAL A 538 3.34 11.44 17.65
N VAL A 539 3.87 11.55 16.44
CA VAL A 539 3.25 12.39 15.38
C VAL A 539 1.82 11.91 15.11
N VAL A 540 1.63 10.60 15.00
CA VAL A 540 0.34 10.00 14.67
C VAL A 540 -0.61 10.07 15.87
N GLY A 541 -0.14 9.67 17.05
CA GLY A 541 -0.91 9.72 18.29
C GLY A 541 -1.45 11.11 18.58
N LEU A 542 -0.59 12.15 18.52
CA LEU A 542 -1.02 13.52 18.78
C LEU A 542 -2.02 14.05 17.74
N THR A 543 -2.00 13.51 16.53
CA THR A 543 -2.87 13.96 15.43
C THR A 543 -4.24 13.30 15.48
N PHE A 544 -4.31 12.00 15.78
CA PHE A 544 -5.52 11.20 15.61
C PHE A 544 -6.15 10.67 16.88
N ILE A 545 -5.50 10.77 18.05
CA ILE A 545 -6.10 10.37 19.34
C ILE A 545 -7.53 10.93 19.51
N PRO A 546 -7.82 12.22 19.25
CA PRO A 546 -9.16 12.75 19.46
C PRO A 546 -10.24 12.02 18.66
N VAL A 547 -10.00 11.71 17.37
CA VAL A 547 -10.99 11.03 16.53
C VAL A 547 -11.03 9.52 16.81
N LEU A 548 -9.88 8.90 17.10
CA LEU A 548 -9.82 7.49 17.52
C LEU A 548 -10.54 7.26 18.85
N SER A 549 -10.49 8.24 19.75
CA SER A 549 -11.25 8.23 21.00
C SER A 549 -12.76 8.20 20.76
N LEU A 550 -13.26 8.85 19.70
CA LEU A 550 -14.69 8.92 19.40
C LEU A 550 -15.20 7.73 18.58
N GLY A 551 -14.32 6.98 17.92
CA GLY A 551 -14.65 5.77 17.15
C GLY A 551 -14.25 4.49 17.89
N PRO A 552 -13.16 3.80 17.47
CA PRO A 552 -12.87 2.44 17.92
C PRO A 552 -12.54 2.32 19.41
N ILE A 553 -12.02 3.38 20.05
CA ILE A 553 -11.69 3.32 21.49
C ILE A 553 -12.96 3.34 22.33
N VAL A 554 -13.92 4.23 22.07
CA VAL A 554 -15.20 4.24 22.79
C VAL A 554 -15.99 2.97 22.52
N GLU A 555 -15.96 2.46 21.28
CA GLU A 555 -16.56 1.17 20.94
C GLU A 555 -15.94 0.01 21.75
N SER A 556 -14.62 0.04 21.98
CA SER A 556 -13.94 -0.97 22.80
C SER A 556 -14.30 -0.89 24.30
N LEU A 557 -14.80 0.26 24.75
CA LEU A 557 -15.15 0.53 26.15
C LEU A 557 -16.65 0.41 26.44
N SER A 558 -17.48 0.32 25.40
CA SER A 558 -18.93 0.05 25.48
C SER A 558 -19.21 -1.45 25.50
#